data_AF-A0A2D3D7A6-F1
#
_entry.id   AF-A0A2D3D7A6-F1
#
_cell.length_a   1.000
_cell.length_b   1.000
_cell.length_c   1.000
_cell.angle_alpha   90.00
_cell.angle_beta   90.00
_cell.angle_gamma   90.00
#
_symmetry.space_group_name_H-M   'P 1'
#
loop_
_entity.id
_entity.type
_entity.pdbx_description
1 polymer ?
#
loop_
_entity_poly.entity_id
_entity_poly.type
_entity_poly.pdbx_seq_one_letter_code
_entity_poly.pdbx_strand_id
1 'polypeptide(L)'
;MLLQTEWGLAGLSICYDTYANPEIERYYAAQGAGILINPTATSRSYRDIDGDGVKDGKGWEWYYRNRLESIASRDGLAIASADLVGADGCADKDGKQPCDFPGGSVIVRGSADYSAGQNADGTLVVGTEGALSNTKDLRVSYPSTTRVANDFHPDYYAKWYAELADRQESDMSLNNRYGSADGPRVAVANVAGVWADKQANVDMMVRYAEQAAADDVDLLVFPETVLTGYDSTDPRAMRTRTA
;
A
#
# COMPACT_ATOMS: atom_id res chain seq x y z
N MET A 1 2.78 -6.03 18.47
CA MET A 1 3.33 -5.65 19.78
C MET A 1 4.33 -4.51 19.61
N LEU A 2 4.44 -3.58 20.56
CA LEU A 2 5.52 -2.57 20.60
C LEU A 2 6.63 -3.00 21.56
N LEU A 3 7.87 -2.80 21.14
CA LEU A 3 9.08 -3.17 21.88
C LEU A 3 9.94 -1.92 22.09
N GLN A 4 10.38 -1.69 23.32
CA GLN A 4 11.39 -0.68 23.60
C GLN A 4 12.78 -1.25 23.26
N THR A 5 13.52 -0.53 22.43
CA THR A 5 14.91 -0.86 22.07
C THR A 5 15.82 0.32 22.41
N GLU A 6 17.13 0.12 22.30
CA GLU A 6 18.11 1.22 22.42
C GLU A 6 18.00 2.25 21.29
N TRP A 7 17.37 1.89 20.16
CA TRP A 7 17.15 2.76 19.00
C TRP A 7 15.76 3.40 18.97
N GLY A 8 14.96 3.23 20.03
CA GLY A 8 13.57 3.70 20.11
C GLY A 8 12.56 2.56 20.05
N LEU A 9 11.31 2.90 19.70
CA LEU A 9 10.23 1.92 19.63
C LEU A 9 10.31 1.11 18.32
N ALA A 10 10.14 -0.21 18.45
CA ALA A 10 9.99 -1.14 17.35
C ALA A 10 8.60 -1.79 17.38
N GLY A 11 7.94 -1.87 16.23
CA GLY A 11 6.72 -2.65 16.04
C GLY A 11 7.05 -4.08 15.64
N LEU A 12 6.43 -5.07 16.27
CA LEU A 12 6.40 -6.46 15.82
C LEU A 12 5.02 -6.75 15.22
N SER A 13 5.00 -7.12 13.95
CA SER A 13 3.82 -7.56 13.19
C SER A 13 4.18 -8.87 12.50
N ILE A 14 3.37 -9.92 12.64
CA ILE A 14 3.78 -11.27 12.22
C ILE A 14 3.02 -11.68 10.97
N CYS A 15 3.77 -11.90 9.89
CA CYS A 15 3.27 -12.46 8.65
C CYS A 15 2.01 -11.76 8.14
N TYR A 16 0.84 -12.42 8.27
CA TYR A 16 -0.41 -11.94 7.70
C TYR A 16 -0.88 -10.61 8.30
N ASP A 17 -0.60 -10.34 9.57
CA ASP A 17 -0.89 -9.06 10.22
C ASP A 17 -0.30 -7.91 9.40
N THR A 18 0.99 -8.03 9.03
CA THR A 18 1.73 -7.07 8.20
C THR A 18 1.10 -6.85 6.83
N TYR A 19 0.42 -7.86 6.28
CA TYR A 19 -0.07 -7.82 4.90
C TYR A 19 -1.55 -7.46 4.76
N ALA A 20 -2.32 -7.63 5.83
CA ALA A 20 -3.77 -7.56 5.80
C ALA A 20 -4.33 -6.43 6.66
N ASN A 21 -3.59 -5.97 7.67
CA ASN A 21 -4.11 -5.09 8.71
C ASN A 21 -3.32 -3.78 8.79
N PRO A 22 -3.44 -2.89 7.79
CA PRO A 22 -2.72 -1.63 7.74
C PRO A 22 -2.87 -0.75 8.99
N GLU A 23 -3.92 -0.96 9.79
CA GLU A 23 -4.19 -0.26 11.04
C GLU A 23 -3.12 -0.55 12.10
N ILE A 24 -2.54 -1.74 12.10
CA ILE A 24 -1.53 -2.16 13.07
C ILE A 24 -0.26 -1.33 12.90
N GLU A 25 0.25 -1.20 11.68
CA GLU A 25 1.46 -0.43 11.38
C GLU A 25 1.20 1.07 11.56
N ARG A 26 0.01 1.55 11.19
CA ARG A 26 -0.39 2.94 11.48
C ARG A 26 -0.39 3.23 12.97
N TYR A 27 -0.91 2.31 13.78
CA TYR A 27 -0.89 2.46 15.24
C TYR A 27 0.55 2.49 15.76
N TYR A 28 1.42 1.58 15.33
CA TYR A 28 2.83 1.57 15.75
C TYR A 28 3.56 2.86 15.35
N ALA A 29 3.40 3.32 14.11
CA ALA A 29 4.00 4.55 13.63
C ALA A 29 3.49 5.78 14.40
N ALA A 30 2.19 5.84 14.71
CA ALA A 30 1.60 6.92 15.50
C ALA A 30 2.08 6.94 16.97
N GLN A 31 2.41 5.76 17.52
CA GLN A 31 3.07 5.62 18.82
C GLN A 31 4.56 6.00 18.79
N GLY A 32 5.11 6.29 17.61
CA GLY A 32 6.51 6.69 17.43
C GLY A 32 7.47 5.54 17.17
N ALA A 33 6.96 4.34 16.81
CA ALA A 33 7.83 3.31 16.26
C ALA A 33 8.46 3.81 14.97
N GLY A 34 9.75 3.52 14.77
CA GLY A 34 10.45 3.86 13.53
C GLY A 34 10.94 2.64 12.75
N ILE A 35 10.80 1.44 13.33
CA ILE A 35 11.10 0.18 12.67
C ILE A 35 9.97 -0.83 12.90
N LEU A 36 9.62 -1.56 11.85
CA LEU A 36 8.74 -2.71 11.88
C LEU A 36 9.57 -3.99 11.68
N ILE A 37 9.33 -4.98 12.53
CA ILE A 37 9.94 -6.30 12.47
C ILE A 37 8.83 -7.25 12.01
N ASN A 38 9.05 -7.93 10.89
CA ASN A 38 8.11 -8.86 10.28
C ASN A 38 8.73 -10.24 10.04
N PRO A 39 8.67 -11.15 11.03
CA PRO A 39 8.86 -12.57 10.78
C PRO A 39 7.68 -13.10 9.95
N THR A 40 7.97 -13.80 8.86
CA THR A 40 6.94 -14.25 7.93
C THR A 40 7.27 -15.60 7.29
N ALA A 41 6.22 -16.24 6.75
CA ALA A 41 6.26 -17.51 6.06
C ALA A 41 5.16 -17.46 4.99
N THR A 42 5.44 -16.87 3.82
CA THR A 42 4.42 -16.70 2.77
C THR A 42 4.91 -17.12 1.40
N SER A 43 4.24 -18.11 0.83
CA SER A 43 4.41 -18.56 -0.55
C SER A 43 3.23 -18.15 -1.43
N ARG A 44 2.43 -17.16 -0.99
CA ARG A 44 1.20 -16.79 -1.68
C ARG A 44 1.49 -16.35 -3.11
N SER A 45 0.84 -17.01 -4.06
CA SER A 45 1.05 -16.79 -5.51
C SER A 45 2.48 -17.09 -5.99
N TYR A 46 3.27 -17.85 -5.24
CA TYR A 46 4.55 -18.41 -5.68
C TYR A 46 4.32 -19.81 -6.26
N ARG A 47 4.10 -19.87 -7.57
CA ARG A 47 3.80 -21.10 -8.30
C ARG A 47 4.24 -20.96 -9.74
N ASP A 48 4.46 -22.08 -10.39
CA ASP A 48 4.63 -22.16 -11.84
C ASP A 48 3.26 -21.87 -12.49
N ILE A 49 3.12 -20.71 -13.13
CA ILE A 49 1.86 -20.25 -13.73
C ILE A 49 1.74 -20.74 -15.18
N ASP A 50 2.85 -20.89 -15.90
CA ASP A 50 2.88 -21.22 -17.33
C ASP A 50 3.23 -22.69 -17.65
N GLY A 51 3.61 -23.47 -16.63
CA GLY A 51 3.84 -24.91 -16.70
C GLY A 51 5.23 -25.30 -17.21
N ASP A 52 6.20 -24.39 -17.17
CA ASP A 52 7.56 -24.63 -17.68
C ASP A 52 8.49 -25.35 -16.66
N GLY A 53 7.99 -25.61 -15.45
CA GLY A 53 8.73 -26.22 -14.36
C GLY A 53 9.54 -25.23 -13.51
N VAL A 54 9.47 -23.93 -13.82
CA VAL A 54 10.06 -22.83 -13.07
C VAL A 54 8.95 -22.08 -12.35
N LYS A 55 9.17 -21.72 -11.08
CA LYS A 55 8.16 -20.96 -10.32
C LYS A 55 8.19 -19.48 -10.66
N ASP A 56 7.03 -18.90 -10.95
CA ASP A 56 6.89 -17.48 -11.14
C ASP A 56 6.89 -16.72 -9.81
N GLY A 57 7.95 -15.96 -9.58
CA GLY A 57 8.05 -15.04 -8.45
C GLY A 57 7.10 -13.83 -8.55
N LYS A 58 6.61 -13.47 -9.74
CA LYS A 58 5.94 -12.17 -9.98
C LYS A 58 4.67 -11.96 -9.16
N GLY A 59 3.84 -13.00 -9.04
CA GLY A 59 2.59 -12.92 -8.28
C GLY A 59 2.84 -12.77 -6.77
N TRP A 60 3.83 -13.51 -6.26
CA TRP A 60 4.30 -13.40 -4.88
C TRP A 60 4.96 -12.03 -4.63
N GLU A 61 5.84 -11.59 -5.52
CA GLU A 61 6.55 -10.32 -5.40
C GLU A 61 5.56 -9.17 -5.39
N TRP A 62 4.57 -9.14 -6.29
CA TRP A 62 3.49 -8.15 -6.23
C TRP A 62 2.74 -8.17 -4.89
N TYR A 63 2.46 -9.36 -4.35
CA TYR A 63 1.77 -9.50 -3.07
C TYR A 63 2.64 -8.97 -1.91
N TYR A 64 3.89 -9.42 -1.83
CA TYR A 64 4.81 -9.20 -0.73
C TYR A 64 5.42 -7.79 -0.78
N ARG A 65 6.08 -7.46 -1.88
CA ARG A 65 6.79 -6.19 -2.10
C ARG A 65 5.86 -5.00 -1.91
N ASN A 66 4.75 -4.96 -2.63
CA ASN A 66 3.90 -3.75 -2.66
C ASN A 66 3.31 -3.43 -1.29
N ARG A 67 3.09 -4.45 -0.45
CA ARG A 67 2.60 -4.24 0.92
C ARG A 67 3.69 -3.65 1.82
N LEU A 68 4.90 -4.21 1.76
CA LEU A 68 6.04 -3.67 2.52
C LEU A 68 6.40 -2.25 2.05
N GLU A 69 6.48 -2.01 0.75
CA GLU A 69 6.74 -0.68 0.18
C GLU A 69 5.62 0.32 0.55
N SER A 70 4.36 -0.12 0.56
CA SER A 70 3.24 0.71 1.03
C SER A 70 3.42 1.11 2.49
N ILE A 71 3.78 0.19 3.38
CA ILE A 71 4.02 0.51 4.80
C ILE A 71 5.21 1.47 4.93
N ALA A 72 6.32 1.14 4.25
CA ALA A 72 7.54 1.93 4.30
C ALA A 72 7.33 3.37 3.80
N SER A 73 6.51 3.54 2.75
CA SER A 73 6.23 4.85 2.17
C SER A 73 5.12 5.61 2.91
N ARG A 74 4.02 4.93 3.28
CA ARG A 74 2.84 5.54 3.92
C ARG A 74 3.10 5.84 5.39
N ASP A 75 3.68 4.87 6.10
CA ASP A 75 3.87 4.90 7.56
C ASP A 75 5.31 5.23 7.93
N GLY A 76 6.20 5.42 6.95
CA GLY A 76 7.57 5.89 7.12
C GLY A 76 8.48 4.98 7.95
N LEU A 77 7.99 3.77 8.28
CA LEU A 77 8.72 2.77 9.04
C LEU A 77 9.85 2.21 8.17
N ALA A 78 11.04 2.03 8.77
CA ALA A 78 11.97 1.04 8.27
C ALA A 78 11.37 -0.35 8.52
N ILE A 79 11.54 -1.30 7.61
CA ILE A 79 10.97 -2.63 7.77
C ILE A 79 12.09 -3.66 7.61
N ALA A 80 12.22 -4.53 8.59
CA ALA A 80 13.01 -5.76 8.50
C ALA A 80 12.04 -6.93 8.38
N SER A 81 11.97 -7.52 7.19
CA SER A 81 11.07 -8.62 6.88
C SER A 81 11.87 -9.86 6.55
N ALA A 82 11.55 -10.99 7.19
CA ALA A 82 12.29 -12.24 7.04
C ALA A 82 11.33 -13.39 6.72
N ASP A 83 11.41 -13.92 5.51
CA ASP A 83 10.58 -15.02 5.02
C ASP A 83 11.35 -16.34 5.02
N LEU A 84 10.60 -17.45 5.08
CA LEU A 84 11.17 -18.78 4.85
C LEU A 84 11.63 -18.92 3.40
N VAL A 85 12.59 -19.81 3.16
CA VAL A 85 13.03 -20.18 1.81
C VAL A 85 13.12 -21.70 1.70
N GLY A 86 12.71 -22.23 0.54
CA GLY A 86 12.77 -23.65 0.24
C GLY A 86 11.55 -24.45 0.69
N ALA A 87 11.63 -25.76 0.47
CA ALA A 87 10.58 -26.72 0.72
C ALA A 87 10.32 -26.93 2.22
N ASP A 88 9.05 -26.98 2.63
CA ASP A 88 8.66 -27.09 4.03
C ASP A 88 7.30 -27.80 4.20
N GLY A 89 7.07 -28.32 5.41
CA GLY A 89 5.91 -29.10 5.81
C GLY A 89 6.20 -30.60 5.84
N CYS A 90 5.23 -31.37 6.37
CA CYS A 90 5.32 -32.83 6.43
C CYS A 90 5.44 -33.40 5.01
N ALA A 91 6.57 -34.06 4.73
CA ALA A 91 6.77 -34.74 3.47
C ALA A 91 5.74 -35.86 3.27
N ASP A 92 5.26 -36.01 2.04
CA ASP A 92 4.49 -37.19 1.66
C ASP A 92 5.38 -38.45 1.59
N LYS A 93 4.77 -39.59 1.24
CA LYS A 93 5.44 -40.88 1.09
C LYS A 93 6.60 -40.88 0.08
N ASP A 94 6.63 -39.91 -0.83
CA ASP A 94 7.63 -39.77 -1.89
C ASP A 94 8.67 -38.69 -1.54
N GLY A 95 8.63 -38.15 -0.30
CA GLY A 95 9.56 -37.14 0.19
C GLY A 95 9.21 -35.71 -0.22
N LYS A 96 8.07 -35.49 -0.90
CA LYS A 96 7.66 -34.17 -1.38
C LYS A 96 6.97 -33.38 -0.27
N GLN A 97 7.46 -32.17 -0.02
CA GLN A 97 6.86 -31.27 0.96
C GLN A 97 5.79 -30.37 0.31
N PRO A 98 4.71 -30.01 1.05
CA PRO A 98 3.56 -29.31 0.49
C PRO A 98 3.79 -27.81 0.25
N CYS A 99 4.70 -27.21 1.00
CA CYS A 99 5.03 -25.80 0.89
C CYS A 99 6.41 -25.64 0.25
N ASP A 100 6.59 -24.53 -0.45
CA ASP A 100 7.90 -24.08 -0.90
C ASP A 100 7.89 -22.56 -0.85
N PHE A 101 8.80 -22.00 -0.08
CA PHE A 101 8.84 -20.58 0.18
C PHE A 101 9.91 -19.90 -0.69
N PRO A 102 9.60 -18.73 -1.25
CA PRO A 102 10.54 -18.05 -2.13
C PRO A 102 11.69 -17.38 -1.39
N GLY A 103 11.67 -17.24 -0.07
CA GLY A 103 12.55 -16.30 0.62
C GLY A 103 12.10 -14.87 0.33
N GLY A 104 13.01 -14.02 -0.13
CA GLY A 104 12.69 -12.61 -0.38
C GLY A 104 12.64 -11.76 0.88
N SER A 105 13.38 -12.18 1.90
CA SER A 105 13.72 -11.36 3.06
C SER A 105 14.37 -10.05 2.64
N VAL A 106 13.95 -8.94 3.26
CA VAL A 106 14.36 -7.58 2.86
C VAL A 106 14.54 -6.66 4.06
N ILE A 107 15.35 -5.62 3.84
CA ILE A 107 15.33 -4.41 4.66
C ILE A 107 14.99 -3.25 3.74
N VAL A 108 13.84 -2.60 3.98
CA VAL A 108 13.29 -1.55 3.11
C VAL A 108 12.78 -0.36 3.91
N ARG A 109 12.85 0.85 3.33
CA ARG A 109 12.31 2.08 3.92
C ARG A 109 11.85 3.06 2.85
N GLY A 110 11.03 4.03 3.25
CA GLY A 110 10.58 5.12 2.38
C GLY A 110 9.93 4.62 1.09
N SER A 111 10.22 5.29 -0.02
CA SER A 111 9.71 4.92 -1.35
C SER A 111 10.57 3.83 -2.00
N ALA A 112 10.56 2.63 -1.40
CA ALA A 112 11.28 1.45 -1.90
C ALA A 112 12.83 1.55 -1.87
N ASP A 113 13.41 2.19 -0.85
CA ASP A 113 14.86 2.19 -0.64
C ASP A 113 15.29 0.93 0.11
N TYR A 114 15.79 -0.04 -0.65
CA TYR A 114 16.30 -1.30 -0.13
C TYR A 114 17.74 -1.14 0.39
N SER A 115 17.94 -1.62 1.62
CA SER A 115 19.26 -1.79 2.22
C SER A 115 19.71 -3.26 2.20
N ALA A 116 18.80 -4.20 1.95
CA ALA A 116 19.10 -5.62 1.78
C ALA A 116 17.99 -6.33 0.99
N GLY A 117 18.32 -7.44 0.32
CA GLY A 117 17.33 -8.34 -0.30
C GLY A 117 16.85 -7.96 -1.70
N GLN A 118 17.55 -7.03 -2.39
CA GLN A 118 17.22 -6.60 -3.76
C GLN A 118 18.37 -6.91 -4.72
N ASN A 119 18.04 -7.44 -5.90
CA ASN A 119 18.95 -7.64 -7.03
C ASN A 119 19.26 -6.31 -7.73
N ALA A 120 20.31 -6.30 -8.56
CA ALA A 120 20.71 -5.12 -9.33
C ALA A 120 19.66 -4.66 -10.36
N ASP A 121 18.79 -5.57 -10.83
CA ASP A 121 17.67 -5.27 -11.72
C ASP A 121 16.43 -4.74 -10.99
N GLY A 122 16.53 -4.60 -9.66
CA GLY A 122 15.45 -4.10 -8.81
C GLY A 122 14.47 -5.16 -8.33
N THR A 123 14.60 -6.44 -8.71
CA THR A 123 13.78 -7.57 -8.21
C THR A 123 14.22 -8.02 -6.81
N LEU A 124 13.37 -8.77 -6.08
CA LEU A 124 13.74 -9.32 -4.78
C LEU A 124 14.60 -10.58 -4.92
N VAL A 125 15.54 -10.77 -3.99
CA VAL A 125 16.38 -11.98 -3.93
C VAL A 125 15.53 -13.16 -3.43
N VAL A 126 15.26 -14.13 -4.29
CA VAL A 126 14.48 -15.34 -3.97
C VAL A 126 15.30 -16.61 -4.11
N GLY A 127 14.87 -17.70 -3.49
CA GLY A 127 15.48 -19.04 -3.57
C GLY A 127 16.89 -19.15 -2.96
N THR A 128 17.34 -18.12 -2.24
CA THR A 128 18.69 -18.07 -1.67
C THR A 128 18.61 -18.10 -0.14
N GLU A 129 19.23 -19.11 0.47
CA GLU A 129 19.41 -19.20 1.92
C GLU A 129 20.53 -18.28 2.42
N GLY A 130 20.32 -17.68 3.59
CA GLY A 130 21.35 -16.91 4.27
C GLY A 130 20.81 -15.78 5.13
N ALA A 131 21.70 -15.21 5.96
CA ALA A 131 21.42 -13.98 6.68
C ALA A 131 21.75 -12.77 5.82
N LEU A 132 20.82 -11.83 5.73
CA LEU A 132 21.03 -10.55 5.05
C LEU A 132 21.29 -9.45 6.09
N SER A 133 22.25 -8.59 5.81
CA SER A 133 22.53 -7.39 6.61
C SER A 133 22.33 -6.15 5.76
N ASN A 134 21.99 -5.03 6.40
CA ASN A 134 21.86 -3.76 5.72
C ASN A 134 23.22 -3.34 5.14
N THR A 135 23.22 -3.02 3.84
CA THR A 135 24.39 -2.50 3.09
C THR A 135 24.54 -0.99 3.18
N LYS A 136 23.56 -0.32 3.80
CA LYS A 136 23.48 1.14 4.03
C LYS A 136 23.05 1.39 5.47
N ASP A 137 23.39 2.54 6.02
CA ASP A 137 22.93 2.95 7.35
C ASP A 137 21.41 3.01 7.42
N LEU A 138 20.84 2.36 8.44
CA LEU A 138 19.40 2.33 8.65
C LEU A 138 18.97 3.57 9.46
N ARG A 139 18.36 4.55 8.80
CA ARG A 139 17.73 5.66 9.50
C ARG A 139 16.30 5.29 9.89
N VAL A 140 16.09 5.17 11.20
CA VAL A 140 14.81 4.96 11.87
C VAL A 140 14.14 6.33 12.04
N SER A 141 12.97 6.53 11.43
CA SER A 141 12.20 7.78 11.50
C SER A 141 10.71 7.50 11.41
N TYR A 142 9.87 8.38 11.96
CA TYR A 142 8.42 8.32 11.79
C TYR A 142 7.97 9.48 10.89
N PRO A 143 7.04 9.25 9.94
CA PRO A 143 6.68 10.22 8.91
C PRO A 143 5.72 11.27 9.47
N SER A 144 5.42 12.29 8.67
CA SER A 144 4.41 13.29 9.01
C SER A 144 2.98 12.77 8.92
N THR A 145 2.72 11.80 8.06
CA THR A 145 1.37 11.29 7.70
C THR A 145 0.65 10.55 8.82
N THR A 146 1.38 10.09 9.84
CA THR A 146 0.82 9.43 11.03
C THR A 146 0.83 10.33 12.27
N ARG A 147 1.15 11.63 12.11
CA ARG A 147 1.09 12.60 13.21
C ARG A 147 -0.35 12.98 13.51
N VAL A 148 -0.77 12.67 14.73
CA VAL A 148 -2.07 13.04 15.27
C VAL A 148 -2.16 14.57 15.32
N ALA A 149 -3.07 15.15 14.52
CA ALA A 149 -3.49 16.57 14.44
C ALA A 149 -3.45 17.17 13.01
N ASN A 150 -2.70 16.59 12.06
CA ASN A 150 -2.62 17.14 10.69
C ASN A 150 -3.46 16.33 9.69
N ASP A 151 -3.05 15.08 9.44
CA ASP A 151 -3.65 14.23 8.41
C ASP A 151 -4.23 12.92 8.99
N PHE A 152 -3.88 12.58 10.24
CA PHE A 152 -4.30 11.35 10.91
C PHE A 152 -5.23 11.66 12.09
N HIS A 153 -6.46 11.14 12.01
CA HIS A 153 -7.55 11.35 12.96
C HIS A 153 -7.98 10.04 13.64
N PRO A 154 -7.20 9.53 14.62
CA PRO A 154 -7.53 8.29 15.34
C PRO A 154 -8.83 8.35 16.14
N ASP A 155 -9.32 9.54 16.47
CA ASP A 155 -10.62 9.77 17.09
C ASP A 155 -11.78 9.31 16.21
N TYR A 156 -11.73 9.57 14.89
CA TYR A 156 -12.75 9.06 13.97
C TYR A 156 -12.67 7.54 13.80
N TYR A 157 -11.46 6.97 13.71
CA TYR A 157 -11.31 5.51 13.62
C TYR A 157 -11.85 4.83 14.88
N ALA A 158 -11.54 5.33 16.07
CA ALA A 158 -12.08 4.80 17.32
C ALA A 158 -13.61 4.80 17.32
N LYS A 159 -14.23 5.90 16.88
CA LYS A 159 -15.68 5.99 16.74
C LYS A 159 -16.24 4.97 15.74
N TRP A 160 -15.68 4.89 14.54
CA TRP A 160 -16.19 4.00 13.49
C TRP A 160 -16.02 2.51 13.85
N TYR A 161 -14.91 2.12 14.48
CA TYR A 161 -14.74 0.74 14.94
C TYR A 161 -15.69 0.38 16.08
N ALA A 162 -16.04 1.33 16.97
CA ALA A 162 -17.08 1.12 17.96
C ALA A 162 -18.45 0.88 17.28
N GLU A 163 -18.81 1.68 16.28
CA GLU A 163 -20.04 1.49 15.50
C GLU A 163 -20.08 0.11 14.79
N LEU A 164 -18.95 -0.37 14.27
CA LEU A 164 -18.85 -1.70 13.67
C LEU A 164 -18.99 -2.82 14.71
N ALA A 165 -18.39 -2.65 15.89
CA ALA A 165 -18.52 -3.59 17.00
C ALA A 165 -19.97 -3.70 17.48
N ASP A 166 -20.64 -2.58 17.72
CA ASP A 166 -22.05 -2.53 18.13
C ASP A 166 -22.97 -3.23 17.10
N ARG A 167 -22.69 -3.06 15.80
CA ARG A 167 -23.42 -3.75 14.72
C ARG A 167 -23.21 -5.25 14.74
N GLN A 168 -21.98 -5.70 14.97
CA GLN A 168 -21.67 -7.12 15.06
C GLN A 168 -22.34 -7.77 16.29
N GLU A 169 -22.33 -7.10 17.44
CA GLU A 169 -22.99 -7.57 18.67
C GLU A 169 -24.51 -7.64 18.53
N SER A 170 -25.11 -6.78 17.69
CA SER A 170 -26.54 -6.80 17.36
C SER A 170 -26.91 -7.78 16.24
N ASP A 171 -26.01 -8.70 15.88
CA ASP A 171 -26.18 -9.73 14.82
C ASP A 171 -26.50 -9.14 13.43
N MET A 172 -26.12 -7.88 13.20
CA MET A 172 -26.22 -7.26 11.88
C MET A 172 -25.06 -7.71 11.00
N SER A 173 -25.35 -8.16 9.78
CA SER A 173 -24.31 -8.49 8.79
C SER A 173 -23.45 -7.27 8.47
N LEU A 174 -22.12 -7.43 8.63
CA LEU A 174 -21.12 -6.49 8.12
C LEU A 174 -20.81 -6.74 6.63
N ASN A 175 -21.24 -7.87 6.08
CA ASN A 175 -21.17 -8.16 4.66
C ASN A 175 -22.41 -7.63 3.96
N ASN A 176 -22.26 -6.51 3.25
CA ASN A 176 -23.36 -5.86 2.56
C ASN A 176 -23.11 -5.90 1.05
N ARG A 177 -24.07 -6.42 0.30
CA ARG A 177 -24.13 -6.30 -1.16
C ARG A 177 -25.33 -5.43 -1.51
N TYR A 178 -25.06 -4.31 -2.16
CA TYR A 178 -26.08 -3.38 -2.65
C TYR A 178 -26.11 -3.42 -4.18
N GLY A 179 -27.29 -3.25 -4.78
CA GLY A 179 -27.48 -3.19 -6.23
C GLY A 179 -28.23 -4.39 -6.83
N SER A 180 -28.58 -4.26 -8.11
CA SER A 180 -29.07 -5.35 -8.97
C SER A 180 -27.90 -6.23 -9.43
N ALA A 181 -28.19 -7.28 -10.20
CA ALA A 181 -27.15 -8.08 -10.87
C ALA A 181 -26.32 -7.25 -11.89
N ASP A 182 -26.85 -6.09 -12.30
CA ASP A 182 -26.22 -5.16 -13.22
C ASP A 182 -25.61 -3.99 -12.42
N GLY A 183 -24.28 -3.94 -12.32
CA GLY A 183 -23.56 -2.85 -11.66
C GLY A 183 -23.51 -1.56 -12.51
N PRO A 184 -23.11 -0.41 -11.93
CA PRO A 184 -23.04 0.84 -12.67
C PRO A 184 -21.95 0.81 -13.75
N ARG A 185 -22.21 1.44 -14.90
CA ARG A 185 -21.18 1.77 -15.88
C ARG A 185 -20.44 3.03 -15.41
N VAL A 186 -19.14 2.89 -15.10
CA VAL A 186 -18.32 3.97 -14.52
C VAL A 186 -17.24 4.42 -15.52
N ALA A 187 -17.06 5.74 -15.66
CA ALA A 187 -15.98 6.35 -16.43
C ALA A 187 -15.07 7.21 -15.53
N VAL A 188 -13.77 7.24 -15.85
CA VAL A 188 -12.75 8.09 -15.20
C VAL A 188 -12.05 8.94 -16.25
N ALA A 189 -11.91 10.24 -15.98
CA ALA A 189 -11.37 11.19 -16.94
C ALA A 189 -9.85 11.40 -16.78
N ASN A 190 -9.09 11.19 -17.86
CA ASN A 190 -7.70 11.62 -17.97
C ASN A 190 -7.63 12.93 -18.76
N VAL A 191 -7.56 14.07 -18.07
CA VAL A 191 -7.70 15.40 -18.68
C VAL A 191 -6.69 16.38 -18.08
N ALA A 192 -6.30 17.38 -18.87
CA ALA A 192 -5.50 18.51 -18.41
C ALA A 192 -6.42 19.71 -18.15
N GLY A 193 -6.39 20.22 -16.92
CA GLY A 193 -7.03 21.51 -16.61
C GLY A 193 -6.22 22.68 -17.17
N VAL A 194 -6.90 23.75 -17.56
CA VAL A 194 -6.33 25.06 -17.85
C VAL A 194 -6.20 25.81 -16.53
N TRP A 195 -4.96 26.15 -16.16
CA TRP A 195 -4.71 26.82 -14.88
C TRP A 195 -5.42 28.18 -14.81
N ALA A 196 -6.14 28.38 -13.70
CA ALA A 196 -6.92 29.56 -13.37
C ALA A 196 -8.01 29.98 -14.37
N ASP A 197 -8.34 29.15 -15.36
CA ASP A 197 -9.45 29.37 -16.29
C ASP A 197 -10.60 28.41 -15.99
N LYS A 198 -11.44 28.82 -15.04
CA LYS A 198 -12.60 28.02 -14.63
C LYS A 198 -13.57 27.78 -15.78
N GLN A 199 -13.74 28.74 -16.70
CA GLN A 199 -14.72 28.59 -17.76
C GLN A 199 -14.25 27.54 -18.77
N ALA A 200 -13.00 27.60 -19.21
CA ALA A 200 -12.43 26.58 -20.10
C ALA A 200 -12.51 25.18 -19.47
N ASN A 201 -12.28 25.08 -18.16
CA ASN A 201 -12.37 23.80 -17.44
C ASN A 201 -13.81 23.29 -17.33
N VAL A 202 -14.78 24.18 -17.05
CA VAL A 202 -16.21 23.83 -17.04
C VAL A 202 -16.64 23.35 -18.43
N ASP A 203 -16.28 24.07 -19.49
CA ASP A 203 -16.64 23.71 -20.87
C ASP A 203 -16.09 22.32 -21.24
N MET A 204 -14.84 22.03 -20.85
CA MET A 204 -14.25 20.70 -20.99
C MET A 204 -15.01 19.64 -20.19
N MET A 205 -15.32 19.91 -18.91
CA MET A 205 -16.05 18.96 -18.07
C MET A 205 -17.44 18.66 -18.61
N VAL A 206 -18.15 19.68 -19.10
CA VAL A 206 -19.47 19.55 -19.75
C VAL A 206 -19.36 18.63 -20.96
N ARG A 207 -18.38 18.86 -21.84
CA ARG A 207 -18.17 18.01 -23.02
C ARG A 207 -17.97 16.53 -22.66
N TYR A 208 -17.17 16.24 -21.63
CA TYR A 208 -16.97 14.85 -21.19
C TYR A 208 -18.18 14.26 -20.47
N ALA A 209 -18.98 15.08 -19.77
CA ALA A 209 -20.24 14.65 -19.21
C ALA A 209 -21.27 14.30 -20.30
N GLU A 210 -21.34 15.09 -21.38
CA GLU A 210 -22.18 14.80 -22.55
C GLU A 210 -21.75 13.51 -23.25
N GLN A 211 -20.43 13.30 -23.40
CA GLN A 211 -19.91 12.05 -23.94
C GLN A 211 -20.27 10.85 -23.05
N ALA A 212 -20.06 10.97 -21.74
CA ALA A 212 -20.40 9.92 -20.79
C ALA A 212 -21.90 9.58 -20.83
N ALA A 213 -22.76 10.59 -20.91
CA ALA A 213 -24.20 10.38 -21.08
C ALA A 213 -24.55 9.67 -22.40
N ALA A 214 -23.90 10.03 -23.51
CA ALA A 214 -24.09 9.34 -24.79
C ALA A 214 -23.62 7.88 -24.75
N ASP A 215 -22.60 7.59 -23.93
CA ASP A 215 -22.07 6.26 -23.67
C ASP A 215 -22.82 5.51 -22.56
N ASP A 216 -23.98 5.99 -22.09
CA ASP A 216 -24.80 5.33 -21.04
C ASP A 216 -24.01 5.08 -19.74
N VAL A 217 -23.15 6.04 -19.36
CA VAL A 217 -22.37 6.00 -18.11
C VAL A 217 -23.19 6.53 -16.95
N ASP A 218 -23.28 5.77 -15.87
CA ASP A 218 -23.98 6.14 -14.62
C ASP A 218 -23.15 7.08 -13.73
N LEU A 219 -21.81 6.92 -13.75
CA LEU A 219 -20.89 7.66 -12.90
C LEU A 219 -19.64 8.11 -13.67
N LEU A 220 -19.38 9.41 -13.69
CA LEU A 220 -18.16 10.01 -14.24
C LEU A 220 -17.35 10.69 -13.12
N VAL A 221 -16.06 10.37 -13.04
CA VAL A 221 -15.12 10.98 -12.07
C VAL A 221 -14.08 11.82 -12.79
N PHE A 222 -13.88 13.06 -12.31
CA PHE A 222 -12.82 13.95 -12.76
C PHE A 222 -11.66 14.03 -11.75
N PRO A 223 -10.44 14.38 -12.21
CA PRO A 223 -9.31 14.64 -11.31
C PRO A 223 -9.59 15.75 -10.30
N GLU A 224 -9.01 15.64 -9.11
CA GLU A 224 -9.04 16.71 -8.11
C GLU A 224 -8.46 18.01 -8.69
N THR A 225 -8.96 19.16 -8.24
CA THR A 225 -8.51 20.51 -8.64
C THR A 225 -8.69 20.87 -10.13
N VAL A 226 -9.27 19.99 -10.95
CA VAL A 226 -9.42 20.19 -12.40
C VAL A 226 -10.12 21.50 -12.77
N LEU A 227 -11.02 21.99 -11.91
CA LEU A 227 -11.75 23.24 -12.14
C LEU A 227 -10.84 24.47 -12.14
N THR A 228 -9.77 24.47 -11.36
CA THR A 228 -8.87 25.61 -11.17
C THR A 228 -7.45 25.37 -11.66
N GLY A 229 -7.07 24.12 -11.92
CA GLY A 229 -5.67 23.71 -11.95
C GLY A 229 -5.08 23.59 -10.54
N TYR A 230 -3.87 23.04 -10.45
CA TYR A 230 -3.24 22.63 -9.19
C TYR A 230 -2.66 23.79 -8.35
N ASP A 231 -2.15 24.85 -9.00
CA ASP A 231 -1.41 25.91 -8.31
C ASP A 231 -2.35 26.97 -7.69
N SER A 232 -2.06 27.37 -6.46
CA SER A 232 -2.78 28.35 -5.65
C SER A 232 -2.23 29.77 -5.77
N THR A 233 -1.14 29.97 -6.52
CA THR A 233 -0.58 31.31 -6.76
C THR A 233 -1.55 32.19 -7.56
N ASP A 234 -1.67 33.48 -7.17
CA ASP A 234 -2.52 34.42 -7.92
C ASP A 234 -1.94 34.61 -9.34
N PRO A 235 -2.69 34.30 -10.41
CA PRO A 235 -2.25 34.52 -11.79
C PRO A 235 -1.85 35.98 -12.06
N ARG A 236 -2.43 36.93 -11.32
CA ARG A 236 -2.11 38.36 -11.44
C ARG A 236 -0.73 38.69 -10.87
N ALA A 237 -0.27 37.97 -9.85
CA ALA A 237 1.03 38.17 -9.23
C ALA A 237 2.21 37.69 -10.12
N MET A 238 1.95 36.79 -11.09
CA MET A 238 2.94 36.43 -12.11
C MET A 238 3.05 37.46 -13.24
N ARG A 239 1.98 38.23 -13.53
CA ARG A 239 1.99 39.26 -14.58
C ARG A 239 2.83 40.50 -14.22
N THR A 240 3.17 40.70 -12.95
CA THR A 240 3.96 41.86 -12.48
C THR A 240 5.45 41.59 -12.29
N ARG A 241 5.94 40.37 -12.58
CA ARG A 241 7.39 40.03 -12.51
C ARG A 241 8.09 40.14 -13.87
N THR A 242 7.79 41.17 -14.65
CA THR A 242 8.58 41.54 -15.84
C THR A 242 8.78 43.07 -15.91
N ALA A 243 9.89 43.52 -15.35
CA ALA A 243 10.84 44.54 -15.85
C ALA A 243 11.88 44.82 -14.75
#